data_AF-A0A959G0E5-F1
#
_entry.id   AF-A0A959G0E5-F1
#
_cell.length_a   1.000
_cell.length_b   1.000
_cell.length_c   1.000
_cell.angle_alpha   90.00
_cell.angle_beta   90.00
_cell.angle_gamma   90.00
#
_symmetry.space_group_name_H-M   'P 1'
#
loop_
_entity.id
_entity.type
_entity.pdbx_description
1 polymer ?
#
loop_
_entity_poly.entity_id
_entity_poly.type
_entity_poly.pdbx_seq_one_letter_code
_entity_poly.pdbx_strand_id
1 'polypeptide(L)'
;MKELPRKIQFYRSCFEADNRALQLNSVYSAKAGHLRLLNDADLLTGKVVAYHATAEWAAPCLKTLNLYSKERELYCGALFVLGAVRVLNKKQKLIAPLLLYPAGLRKKGKEDYFVEVDLQRPRLNPAAISNLQAINPELNALDQLYRELKGGPLRFQEVVWLREQLAGLFSNLDQQLAEEYPRVATAEQFDRIRKNSGFFADDGQFHLVSAACLMVLEKNRSGRGILNEL
;
A
#
# COMPACT_ATOMS: atom_id res chain seq x y z
N MET A 1 16.21 1.25 35.21
CA MET A 1 16.65 1.34 33.79
C MET A 1 15.84 0.49 32.79
N LYS A 2 14.83 -0.31 33.17
CA LYS A 2 14.01 -1.13 32.23
C LYS A 2 12.72 -0.44 31.70
N GLU A 3 12.44 0.78 32.14
CA GLU A 3 11.18 1.50 31.87
C GLU A 3 11.07 2.03 30.44
N LEU A 4 12.16 2.63 29.91
CA LEU A 4 12.15 3.27 28.58
C LEU A 4 11.98 2.26 27.43
N PRO A 5 12.71 1.13 27.39
CA PRO A 5 12.51 0.12 26.33
C PRO A 5 11.10 -0.48 26.36
N ARG A 6 10.53 -0.64 27.56
CA ARG A 6 9.18 -1.21 27.75
C ARG A 6 8.09 -0.25 27.28
N LYS A 7 8.25 1.05 27.51
CA LYS A 7 7.35 2.09 26.97
C LYS A 7 7.45 2.17 25.45
N ILE A 8 8.66 2.15 24.88
CA ILE A 8 8.85 2.13 23.42
C ILE A 8 8.17 0.92 22.80
N GLN A 9 8.37 -0.27 23.39
CA GLN A 9 7.73 -1.50 22.90
C GLN A 9 6.20 -1.45 23.03
N PHE A 10 5.66 -0.89 24.12
CA PHE A 10 4.23 -0.69 24.29
C PHE A 10 3.64 0.23 23.22
N TYR A 11 4.22 1.41 22.99
CA TYR A 11 3.76 2.32 21.95
C TYR A 11 3.89 1.70 20.55
N ARG A 12 4.93 0.88 20.31
CA ARG A 12 5.07 0.13 19.06
C ARG A 12 3.95 -0.88 18.88
N SER A 13 3.64 -1.67 19.90
CA SER A 13 2.53 -2.62 19.85
C SER A 13 1.17 -1.92 19.67
N CYS A 14 0.98 -0.74 20.25
CA CYS A 14 -0.20 0.09 19.99
C CYS A 14 -0.24 0.59 18.54
N PHE A 15 0.88 1.10 18.01
CA PHE A 15 0.97 1.55 16.62
C PHE A 15 0.76 0.42 15.61
N GLU A 16 1.34 -0.75 15.86
CA GLU A 16 1.14 -1.96 15.08
C GLU A 16 -0.32 -2.44 15.16
N ALA A 17 -0.94 -2.38 16.35
CA ALA A 17 -2.34 -2.74 16.55
C ALA A 17 -3.29 -1.79 15.81
N ASP A 18 -3.04 -0.48 15.87
CA ASP A 18 -3.82 0.54 15.17
C ASP A 18 -3.69 0.39 13.64
N ASN A 19 -2.49 0.09 13.15
CA ASN A 19 -2.25 -0.11 11.72
C ASN A 19 -2.64 -1.50 11.18
N ARG A 20 -3.17 -2.44 11.99
CA ARG A 20 -3.60 -3.77 11.51
C ARG A 20 -4.59 -3.72 10.35
N ALA A 21 -5.44 -2.69 10.31
CA ALA A 21 -6.42 -2.51 9.24
C ALA A 21 -5.76 -2.29 7.86
N LEU A 22 -4.55 -1.73 7.83
CA LEU A 22 -3.78 -1.46 6.61
C LEU A 22 -2.78 -2.57 6.27
N GLN A 23 -2.71 -3.65 7.06
CA GLN A 23 -1.85 -4.79 6.78
C GLN A 23 -2.42 -5.65 5.64
N LEU A 24 -1.98 -5.34 4.42
CA LEU A 24 -2.41 -6.01 3.20
C LEU A 24 -1.25 -6.77 2.56
N ASN A 25 -1.21 -8.10 2.71
CA ASN A 25 -0.22 -8.95 2.05
C ASN A 25 -0.51 -9.18 0.56
N SER A 26 -1.77 -9.05 0.15
CA SER A 26 -2.17 -9.21 -1.24
C SER A 26 -3.39 -8.39 -1.58
N VAL A 27 -3.32 -7.60 -2.66
CA VAL A 27 -4.49 -6.89 -3.21
C VAL A 27 -5.56 -7.83 -3.78
N TYR A 28 -5.25 -9.11 -3.94
CA TYR A 28 -6.21 -10.14 -4.36
C TYR A 28 -6.80 -10.91 -3.17
N SER A 29 -6.47 -10.52 -1.94
CA SER A 29 -7.08 -11.11 -0.74
C SER A 29 -8.47 -10.52 -0.48
N ALA A 30 -9.28 -11.22 0.31
CA ALA A 30 -10.61 -10.74 0.72
C ALA A 30 -10.58 -9.39 1.48
N LYS A 31 -9.43 -8.95 1.98
CA LYS A 31 -9.28 -7.64 2.64
C LYS A 31 -9.40 -6.47 1.65
N ALA A 32 -9.06 -6.68 0.38
CA ALA A 32 -9.12 -5.67 -0.67
C ALA A 32 -10.41 -5.85 -1.48
N GLY A 33 -11.40 -5.02 -1.18
CA GLY A 33 -12.65 -4.95 -1.93
C GLY A 33 -12.51 -4.09 -3.17
N HIS A 34 -13.33 -4.35 -4.19
CA HIS A 34 -13.43 -3.51 -5.40
C HIS A 34 -12.08 -3.18 -6.04
N LEU A 35 -11.17 -4.15 -6.12
CA LEU A 35 -9.86 -3.95 -6.76
C LEU A 35 -10.02 -3.50 -8.21
N ARG A 36 -9.31 -2.45 -8.59
CA ARG A 36 -9.13 -2.03 -9.98
C ARG A 36 -7.70 -1.60 -10.22
N LEU A 37 -7.01 -2.27 -11.14
CA LEU A 37 -5.68 -1.86 -11.57
C LEU A 37 -5.78 -0.61 -12.44
N LEU A 38 -4.81 0.29 -12.29
CA LEU A 38 -4.65 1.48 -13.12
C LEU A 38 -3.57 1.20 -14.18
N ASN A 39 -3.74 1.77 -15.36
CA ASN A 39 -2.82 1.58 -16.48
C ASN A 39 -1.75 2.67 -16.58
N ASP A 40 -1.84 3.69 -15.73
CA ASP A 40 -0.92 4.81 -15.64
C ASP A 40 -0.79 5.27 -14.17
N ALA A 41 0.16 6.16 -13.93
CA ALA A 41 0.40 6.79 -12.63
C ALA A 41 -0.05 8.26 -12.61
N ASP A 42 -0.88 8.72 -13.55
CA ASP A 42 -1.17 10.15 -13.70
C ASP A 42 -1.87 10.72 -12.46
N LEU A 43 -2.73 9.91 -11.82
CA LEU A 43 -3.40 10.26 -10.57
C LEU A 43 -2.42 10.37 -9.37
N LEU A 44 -1.40 9.50 -9.32
CA LEU A 44 -0.38 9.48 -8.26
C LEU A 44 0.67 10.59 -8.45
N THR A 45 1.03 10.88 -9.69
CA THR A 45 1.99 11.93 -10.07
C THR A 45 1.38 13.34 -10.00
N GLY A 46 0.06 13.43 -9.83
CA GLY A 46 -0.70 14.69 -9.81
C GLY A 46 -0.84 15.34 -11.19
N LYS A 47 -0.57 14.60 -12.28
CA LYS A 47 -0.80 15.07 -13.65
C LYS A 47 -2.29 15.24 -13.94
N VAL A 48 -3.13 14.38 -13.37
CA VAL A 48 -4.58 14.54 -13.35
C VAL A 48 -5.07 14.70 -11.91
N VAL A 49 -6.09 15.54 -11.74
CA VAL A 49 -6.70 15.79 -10.42
C VAL A 49 -7.66 14.67 -10.04
N ALA A 50 -8.29 14.05 -11.04
CA ALA A 50 -9.25 12.97 -10.83
C ALA A 50 -9.18 11.92 -11.93
N TYR A 51 -9.38 10.66 -11.55
CA TYR A 51 -9.54 9.53 -12.45
C TYR A 51 -11.01 9.30 -12.76
N HIS A 52 -11.36 9.23 -14.05
CA HIS A 52 -12.72 8.88 -14.48
C HIS A 52 -12.95 7.37 -14.36
N ALA A 53 -13.87 6.98 -13.48
CA ALA A 53 -14.17 5.58 -13.20
C ALA A 53 -15.45 5.14 -13.92
N THR A 54 -15.44 3.94 -14.50
CA THR A 54 -16.63 3.38 -15.15
C THR A 54 -17.72 3.10 -14.13
N ALA A 55 -18.99 3.34 -14.50
CA ALA A 55 -20.13 3.11 -13.63
C ALA A 55 -20.22 1.66 -13.12
N GLU A 56 -19.82 0.68 -13.94
CA GLU A 56 -19.78 -0.75 -13.60
C GLU A 56 -18.96 -1.02 -12.33
N TRP A 57 -17.79 -0.39 -12.21
CA TRP A 57 -16.94 -0.53 -11.02
C TRP A 57 -17.34 0.46 -9.93
N ALA A 58 -17.62 1.71 -10.31
CA ALA A 58 -17.79 2.80 -9.37
C ALA A 58 -19.12 2.73 -8.59
N ALA A 59 -20.21 2.31 -9.22
CA ALA A 59 -21.51 2.22 -8.55
C ALA A 59 -21.53 1.22 -7.37
N PRO A 60 -21.09 -0.05 -7.53
CA PRO A 60 -21.01 -0.97 -6.39
C PRO A 60 -19.97 -0.55 -5.37
N CYS A 61 -18.83 0.02 -5.80
CA CYS A 61 -17.81 0.58 -4.90
C CYS A 61 -18.38 1.70 -4.01
N LEU A 62 -19.06 2.68 -4.62
CA LEU A 62 -19.69 3.79 -3.91
C LEU A 62 -20.79 3.30 -2.95
N LYS A 63 -21.57 2.29 -3.35
CA LYS A 63 -22.56 1.66 -2.47
C LYS A 63 -21.90 1.05 -1.23
N THR A 64 -20.81 0.31 -1.39
CA THR A 64 -20.04 -0.25 -0.26
C THR A 64 -19.47 0.86 0.63
N LEU A 65 -18.87 1.90 0.06
CA LEU A 65 -18.31 3.02 0.80
C LEU A 65 -19.39 3.78 1.59
N ASN A 66 -20.59 3.93 1.04
CA ASN A 66 -21.70 4.58 1.73
C ASN A 66 -22.26 3.71 2.87
N LEU A 67 -22.48 2.42 2.60
CA LEU A 67 -23.03 1.48 3.58
C LEU A 67 -22.08 1.27 4.78
N TYR A 68 -20.77 1.21 4.52
CA TYR A 68 -19.74 0.96 5.52
C TYR A 68 -18.84 2.18 5.74
N SER A 69 -19.38 3.39 5.64
CA SER A 69 -18.61 4.64 5.69
C SER A 69 -17.77 4.83 6.96
N LYS A 70 -18.12 4.19 8.07
CA LYS A 70 -17.35 4.22 9.33
C LYS A 70 -16.20 3.21 9.37
N GLU A 71 -16.24 2.20 8.51
CA GLU A 71 -15.36 1.02 8.60
C GLU A 71 -14.50 0.82 7.35
N ARG A 72 -14.92 1.36 6.20
CA ARG A 72 -14.27 1.16 4.90
C ARG A 72 -13.88 2.49 4.28
N GLU A 73 -12.77 2.49 3.56
CA GLU A 73 -12.23 3.65 2.86
C GLU A 73 -11.56 3.20 1.56
N LEU A 74 -11.60 4.08 0.55
CA LEU A 74 -10.94 3.84 -0.73
C LEU A 74 -9.47 4.26 -0.63
N TYR A 75 -8.60 3.46 -1.20
CA TYR A 75 -7.17 3.72 -1.30
C TYR A 75 -6.69 3.59 -2.73
N CYS A 76 -5.73 4.42 -3.11
CA CYS A 76 -4.86 4.18 -4.25
C CYS A 76 -3.57 3.51 -3.76
N GLY A 77 -3.33 2.27 -4.18
CA GLY A 77 -2.08 1.55 -3.94
C GLY A 77 -1.03 1.92 -4.99
N ALA A 78 0.23 2.06 -4.59
CA ALA A 78 1.34 2.36 -5.48
C ALA A 78 2.60 1.57 -5.09
N LEU A 79 3.44 1.25 -6.10
CA LEU A 79 4.70 0.52 -6.00
C LEU A 79 4.55 -0.82 -5.28
N PHE A 80 4.53 -1.92 -6.00
CA PHE A 80 4.17 -3.21 -5.42
C PHE A 80 5.40 -4.01 -5.02
N VAL A 81 5.37 -4.59 -3.82
CA VAL A 81 6.31 -5.60 -3.36
C VAL A 81 5.73 -6.98 -3.69
N LEU A 82 6.46 -7.71 -4.52
CA LEU A 82 6.15 -9.06 -4.94
C LEU A 82 7.19 -10.02 -4.37
N GLY A 83 6.77 -11.20 -3.92
CA GLY A 83 7.69 -12.22 -3.43
C GLY A 83 6.96 -13.37 -2.77
N ALA A 84 7.70 -14.35 -2.28
CA ALA A 84 7.14 -15.44 -1.50
C ALA A 84 7.47 -15.31 -0.02
N VAL A 85 6.46 -15.54 0.82
CA VAL A 85 6.58 -15.50 2.27
C VAL A 85 6.06 -16.81 2.86
N ARG A 86 6.64 -17.25 3.97
CA ARG A 86 6.14 -18.43 4.71
C ARG A 86 5.29 -18.00 5.88
N VAL A 87 4.04 -18.42 5.87
CA VAL A 87 3.11 -18.26 6.99
C VAL A 87 2.72 -19.64 7.48
N LEU A 88 3.05 -19.98 8.72
CA LEU A 88 2.79 -21.31 9.30
C LEU A 88 3.29 -22.46 8.41
N ASN A 89 4.54 -22.37 7.95
CA ASN A 89 5.19 -23.30 7.01
C ASN A 89 4.51 -23.46 5.63
N LYS A 90 3.50 -22.63 5.32
CA LYS A 90 2.89 -22.58 3.98
C LYS A 90 3.43 -21.39 3.21
N LYS A 91 3.87 -21.64 1.98
CA LYS A 91 4.29 -20.61 1.05
C LYS A 91 3.08 -19.83 0.55
N GLN A 92 3.13 -18.51 0.69
CA GLN A 92 2.10 -17.58 0.24
C GLN A 92 2.73 -16.49 -0.63
N LYS A 93 1.98 -16.03 -1.63
CA LYS A 93 2.40 -14.91 -2.48
C LYS A 93 2.16 -13.58 -1.74
N LEU A 94 3.21 -12.78 -1.61
CA LEU A 94 3.13 -11.36 -1.28
C LEU A 94 2.91 -10.59 -2.57
N ILE A 95 1.83 -9.82 -2.65
CA ILE A 95 1.49 -8.93 -3.78
C ILE A 95 0.89 -7.65 -3.18
N ALA A 96 1.73 -6.92 -2.46
CA ALA A 96 1.33 -5.85 -1.58
C ALA A 96 1.77 -4.49 -2.14
N PRO A 97 0.92 -3.47 -2.19
CA PRO A 97 1.39 -2.12 -2.47
C PRO A 97 2.26 -1.68 -1.30
N LEU A 98 3.35 -0.99 -1.59
CA LEU A 98 4.25 -0.40 -0.60
C LEU A 98 3.61 0.87 -0.03
N LEU A 99 3.01 1.68 -0.89
CA LEU A 99 2.35 2.93 -0.54
C LEU A 99 0.83 2.84 -0.73
N LEU A 100 0.11 3.46 0.20
CA LEU A 100 -1.33 3.57 0.23
C LEU A 100 -1.70 5.05 0.39
N TYR A 101 -2.41 5.59 -0.59
CA TYR A 101 -2.94 6.95 -0.55
C TYR A 101 -4.45 6.90 -0.31
N PRO A 102 -4.98 7.56 0.72
CA PRO A 102 -6.43 7.71 0.87
C PRO A 102 -7.04 8.34 -0.38
N ALA A 103 -8.23 7.89 -0.76
CA ALA A 103 -8.92 8.37 -1.94
C ALA A 103 -10.42 8.54 -1.69
N GLY A 104 -11.05 9.43 -2.46
CA GLY A 104 -12.48 9.68 -2.45
C GLY A 104 -13.10 9.30 -3.79
N LEU A 105 -14.27 8.66 -3.76
CA LEU A 105 -15.09 8.40 -4.95
C LEU A 105 -16.31 9.33 -4.93
N ARG A 106 -16.45 10.17 -5.95
CA ARG A 106 -17.57 11.09 -6.10
C ARG A 106 -18.38 10.75 -7.35
N LYS A 107 -19.69 10.91 -7.25
CA LYS A 107 -20.61 10.84 -8.39
C LYS A 107 -20.95 12.25 -8.85
N LYS A 108 -20.86 12.54 -10.15
CA LYS A 108 -21.27 13.80 -10.76
C LYS A 108 -22.34 13.50 -11.81
N GLY A 109 -23.53 14.06 -11.65
CA GLY A 109 -24.65 13.74 -12.55
C GLY A 109 -25.15 12.29 -12.40
N LYS A 110 -25.69 11.71 -13.48
CA LYS A 110 -26.36 10.40 -13.45
C LYS A 110 -25.38 9.23 -13.57
N GLU A 111 -24.31 9.36 -14.36
CA GLU A 111 -23.43 8.24 -14.71
C GLU A 111 -21.92 8.52 -14.60
N ASP A 112 -21.50 9.76 -14.30
CA ASP A 112 -20.07 10.07 -14.19
C ASP A 112 -19.56 9.85 -12.77
N TYR A 113 -18.46 9.12 -12.65
CA TYR A 113 -17.80 8.86 -11.37
C TYR A 113 -16.33 9.26 -11.44
N PHE A 114 -15.85 9.91 -10.39
CA PHE A 114 -14.50 10.44 -10.31
C PHE A 114 -13.82 10.00 -9.01
N VAL A 115 -12.58 9.57 -9.13
CA VAL A 115 -11.72 9.24 -7.98
C VAL A 115 -10.67 10.33 -7.82
N GLU A 116 -10.60 10.89 -6.62
CA GLU A 116 -9.61 11.88 -6.20
C GLU A 116 -8.70 11.24 -5.15
N VAL A 117 -7.39 11.50 -5.21
CA VAL A 117 -6.41 10.93 -4.26
C VAL A 117 -5.85 12.02 -3.37
N ASP A 118 -5.80 11.77 -2.07
CA ASP A 118 -5.10 12.61 -1.10
C ASP A 118 -3.59 12.32 -1.14
N LEU A 119 -2.90 13.01 -2.05
CA LEU A 119 -1.45 12.90 -2.23
C LEU A 119 -0.67 13.40 -1.01
N GLN A 120 -1.27 14.16 -0.11
CA GLN A 120 -0.57 14.72 1.07
C GLN A 120 -0.44 13.72 2.22
N ARG A 121 -1.15 12.58 2.15
CA ARG A 121 -1.20 11.61 3.25
C ARG A 121 -0.81 10.19 2.80
N PRO A 122 0.36 9.99 2.18
CA PRO A 122 0.84 8.66 1.88
C PRO A 122 1.00 7.85 3.17
N ARG A 123 0.68 6.57 3.10
CA ARG A 123 0.89 5.61 4.19
C ARG A 123 1.71 4.46 3.66
N LEU A 124 2.67 3.99 4.45
CA LEU A 124 3.30 2.70 4.18
C LEU A 124 2.30 1.59 4.47
N ASN A 125 2.35 0.52 3.68
CA ASN A 125 1.73 -0.75 4.02
C ASN A 125 2.66 -1.51 4.97
N PRO A 126 2.32 -1.64 6.27
CA PRO A 126 3.22 -2.26 7.23
C PRO A 126 3.49 -3.73 6.88
N ALA A 127 2.53 -4.42 6.24
CA ALA A 127 2.72 -5.81 5.84
C ALA A 127 3.83 -5.94 4.78
N ALA A 128 3.92 -5.03 3.82
CA ALA A 128 5.00 -5.02 2.84
C ALA A 128 6.37 -4.85 3.53
N ILE A 129 6.49 -3.85 4.41
CA ILE A 129 7.74 -3.56 5.12
C ILE A 129 8.15 -4.70 6.05
N SER A 130 7.22 -5.24 6.84
CA SER A 130 7.52 -6.34 7.77
C SER A 130 7.98 -7.60 7.07
N ASN A 131 7.45 -7.91 5.88
CA ASN A 131 7.92 -9.07 5.11
C ASN A 131 9.33 -8.84 4.53
N LEU A 132 9.65 -7.61 4.12
CA LEU A 132 11.02 -7.24 3.70
C LEU A 132 12.01 -7.36 4.87
N GLN A 133 11.61 -6.92 6.07
CA GLN A 133 12.41 -6.98 7.30
C GLN A 133 12.58 -8.39 7.86
N ALA A 134 11.78 -9.38 7.47
CA ALA A 134 11.83 -10.72 8.07
C ALA A 134 13.21 -11.39 7.95
N ILE A 135 14.05 -10.93 7.02
CA ILE A 135 15.45 -11.37 6.88
C ILE A 135 16.39 -10.65 7.87
N ASN A 136 16.10 -9.39 8.22
CA ASN A 136 16.89 -8.57 9.13
C ASN A 136 16.00 -7.92 10.22
N PRO A 137 15.59 -8.68 11.25
CA PRO A 137 14.59 -8.24 12.24
C PRO A 137 15.03 -7.09 13.16
N GLU A 138 16.34 -6.81 13.23
CA GLU A 138 16.91 -5.76 14.08
C GLU A 138 16.78 -4.35 13.46
N LEU A 139 16.46 -4.25 12.17
CA LEU A 139 16.26 -2.97 11.50
C LEU A 139 14.91 -2.35 11.86
N ASN A 140 14.91 -1.11 12.38
CA ASN A 140 13.67 -0.34 12.54
C ASN A 140 13.30 0.44 11.25
N ALA A 141 13.20 -0.30 10.14
CA ALA A 141 12.98 0.26 8.80
C ALA A 141 11.62 0.96 8.67
N LEU A 142 10.56 0.44 9.31
CA LEU A 142 9.23 1.04 9.26
C LEU A 142 9.21 2.45 9.87
N ASP A 143 9.77 2.63 11.06
CA ASP A 143 9.81 3.95 11.72
C ASP A 143 10.77 4.92 11.01
N GLN A 144 11.86 4.41 10.43
CA GLN A 144 12.76 5.23 9.61
C GLN A 144 12.04 5.75 8.37
N LEU A 145 11.42 4.85 7.59
CA LEU A 145 10.69 5.22 6.38
C LEU A 145 9.50 6.14 6.69
N TYR A 146 8.75 5.91 7.78
CA TYR A 146 7.65 6.81 8.17
C TYR A 146 8.11 8.23 8.50
N ARG A 147 9.26 8.39 9.17
CA ARG A 147 9.81 9.71 9.53
C ARG A 147 10.22 10.51 8.30
N GLU A 148 10.69 9.82 7.28
CA GLU A 148 11.21 10.45 6.07
C GLU A 148 10.17 10.56 4.95
N LEU A 149 9.08 9.78 5.03
CA LEU A 149 8.00 9.80 4.04
C LEU A 149 7.31 11.16 4.03
N LYS A 150 7.49 11.90 2.95
CA LYS A 150 6.84 13.20 2.74
C LYS A 150 5.54 13.02 1.96
N GLY A 151 4.54 13.85 2.31
CA GLY A 151 3.36 14.03 1.48
C GLY A 151 3.70 14.72 0.16
N GLY A 152 2.92 14.45 -0.87
CA GLY A 152 3.07 15.03 -2.18
C GLY A 152 2.80 14.02 -3.31
N PRO A 153 2.76 14.50 -4.56
CA PRO A 153 2.65 13.61 -5.70
C PRO A 153 3.85 12.68 -5.79
N LEU A 154 3.62 11.41 -6.08
CA LEU A 154 4.66 10.43 -6.31
C LEU A 154 5.18 10.63 -7.74
N ARG A 155 6.22 11.44 -7.95
CA ARG A 155 6.84 11.62 -9.26
C ARG A 155 8.13 10.81 -9.34
N PHE A 156 8.83 10.93 -10.45
CA PHE A 156 10.07 10.20 -10.69
C PHE A 156 11.09 10.41 -9.55
N GLN A 157 11.28 11.66 -9.10
CA GLN A 157 12.26 11.99 -8.06
C GLN A 157 11.91 11.34 -6.71
N GLU A 158 10.64 11.34 -6.33
CA GLU A 158 10.18 10.72 -5.10
C GLU A 158 10.36 9.19 -5.14
N VAL A 159 10.16 8.57 -6.31
CA VAL A 159 10.42 7.13 -6.48
C VAL A 159 11.92 6.82 -6.45
N VAL A 160 12.76 7.62 -7.11
CA VAL A 160 14.23 7.45 -7.03
C VAL A 160 14.69 7.54 -5.58
N TRP A 161 14.27 8.57 -4.85
CA TRP A 161 14.61 8.73 -3.44
C TRP A 161 14.15 7.52 -2.60
N LEU A 162 12.90 7.07 -2.78
CA LEU A 162 12.38 5.93 -2.04
C LEU A 162 13.18 4.65 -2.35
N ARG A 163 13.55 4.43 -3.62
CA ARG A 163 14.37 3.29 -4.04
C ARG A 163 15.75 3.28 -3.39
N GLU A 164 16.39 4.45 -3.27
CA GLU A 164 17.66 4.60 -2.56
C GLU A 164 17.53 4.25 -1.08
N GLN A 165 16.46 4.72 -0.41
CA GLN A 165 16.20 4.35 0.99
C GLN A 165 15.97 2.84 1.14
N LEU A 166 15.16 2.25 0.26
CA LEU A 166 14.88 0.82 0.28
C LEU A 166 16.14 -0.01 0.01
N ALA A 167 17.03 0.43 -0.88
CA ALA A 167 18.28 -0.27 -1.18
C ALA A 167 19.23 -0.28 0.03
N GLY A 168 19.28 0.82 0.80
CA GLY A 168 20.04 0.88 2.04
C GLY A 168 19.48 0.02 3.17
N LEU A 169 18.18 -0.31 3.13
CA LEU A 169 17.48 -1.07 4.16
C LEU A 169 17.32 -2.56 3.84
N PHE A 170 17.18 -2.91 2.55
CA PHE A 170 16.76 -4.22 2.09
C PHE A 170 17.64 -4.73 0.95
N SER A 171 18.64 -5.55 1.28
CA SER A 171 19.53 -6.17 0.28
C SER A 171 18.86 -7.26 -0.57
N ASN A 172 17.69 -7.74 -0.13
CA ASN A 172 16.89 -8.80 -0.77
C ASN A 172 15.76 -8.25 -1.66
N LEU A 173 15.71 -6.94 -1.88
CA LEU A 173 14.73 -6.29 -2.74
C LEU A 173 15.37 -5.94 -4.09
N ASP A 174 15.01 -6.70 -5.11
CA ASP A 174 15.26 -6.34 -6.50
C ASP A 174 14.34 -5.19 -6.91
N GLN A 175 14.90 -4.14 -7.49
CA GLN A 175 14.18 -2.91 -7.84
C GLN A 175 14.18 -2.61 -9.33
N GLN A 176 14.63 -3.54 -10.18
CA GLN A 176 14.76 -3.31 -11.63
C GLN A 176 13.42 -2.90 -12.27
N LEU A 177 12.32 -3.57 -11.88
CA LEU A 177 10.98 -3.28 -12.42
C LEU A 177 10.36 -1.97 -11.90
N ALA A 178 10.99 -1.32 -10.91
CA ALA A 178 10.58 -0.02 -10.42
C ALA A 178 11.23 1.14 -11.20
N GLU A 179 12.30 0.87 -11.97
CA GLU A 179 13.06 1.88 -12.73
C GLU A 179 12.24 2.59 -13.79
N GLU A 180 11.21 1.93 -14.31
CA GLU A 180 10.36 2.47 -15.37
C GLU A 180 9.41 3.56 -14.89
N TYR A 181 9.28 3.79 -13.57
CA TYR A 181 8.39 4.82 -13.04
C TYR A 181 8.69 6.19 -13.67
N PRO A 182 7.69 7.01 -14.06
CA PRO A 182 6.25 6.92 -13.80
C PRO A 182 5.48 5.99 -14.73
N ARG A 183 6.14 5.27 -15.64
CA ARG A 183 5.48 4.18 -16.36
C ARG A 183 5.20 3.05 -15.38
N VAL A 184 3.95 2.65 -15.30
CA VAL A 184 3.48 1.54 -14.48
C VAL A 184 3.01 0.39 -15.35
N ALA A 185 3.06 -0.82 -14.81
CA ALA A 185 2.51 -2.00 -15.44
C ALA A 185 0.99 -1.83 -15.64
N THR A 186 0.52 -2.10 -16.87
CA THR A 186 -0.93 -2.19 -17.13
C THR A 186 -1.55 -3.36 -16.40
N ALA A 187 -2.88 -3.41 -16.35
CA ALA A 187 -3.60 -4.53 -15.76
C ALA A 187 -3.14 -5.89 -16.33
N GLU A 188 -2.96 -5.97 -17.65
CA GLU A 188 -2.53 -7.20 -18.34
C GLU A 188 -1.08 -7.56 -18.00
N GLN A 189 -0.19 -6.57 -17.95
CA GLN A 189 1.22 -6.78 -17.59
C GLN A 189 1.33 -7.24 -16.14
N PHE A 190 0.62 -6.59 -15.23
CA PHE A 190 0.60 -6.94 -13.81
C PHE A 190 0.06 -8.35 -13.57
N ASP A 191 -0.99 -8.76 -14.30
CA ASP A 191 -1.51 -10.12 -14.22
C ASP A 191 -0.51 -11.17 -14.76
N ARG A 192 0.28 -10.85 -15.79
CA ARG A 192 1.36 -11.72 -16.26
C ARG A 192 2.46 -11.86 -15.21
N ILE A 193 2.90 -10.74 -14.62
CA ILE A 193 3.91 -10.73 -13.54
C ILE A 193 3.43 -11.61 -12.38
N ARG A 194 2.19 -11.45 -11.94
CA ARG A 194 1.58 -12.23 -10.85
C ARG A 194 1.52 -13.74 -11.13
N LYS A 195 1.27 -14.12 -12.38
CA LYS A 195 1.18 -15.54 -12.80
C LYS A 195 2.54 -16.17 -13.00
N ASN A 196 3.57 -15.38 -13.31
CA ASN A 196 4.94 -15.87 -13.46
C ASN A 196 5.46 -16.39 -12.11
N SER A 197 5.79 -17.69 -12.05
CA SER A 197 6.29 -18.35 -10.84
C SER A 197 7.68 -17.88 -10.41
N GLY A 198 8.48 -17.30 -11.32
CA GLY A 198 9.82 -16.78 -11.02
C GLY A 198 9.84 -15.75 -9.90
N PHE A 199 8.90 -14.79 -9.91
CA PHE A 199 8.75 -13.78 -8.85
C PHE A 199 8.38 -14.35 -7.47
N PHE A 200 8.05 -15.63 -7.40
CA PHE A 200 7.63 -16.31 -6.17
C PHE A 200 8.44 -17.60 -5.96
N ALA A 201 9.57 -17.78 -6.67
CA ALA A 201 10.35 -19.01 -6.64
C ALA A 201 11.12 -19.13 -5.33
N ASP A 202 11.79 -18.06 -4.92
CA ASP A 202 12.65 -18.05 -3.74
C ASP A 202 11.96 -17.39 -2.55
N ASP A 203 12.06 -18.04 -1.39
CA ASP A 203 11.53 -17.48 -0.16
C ASP A 203 12.47 -16.36 0.31
N GLY A 204 11.91 -15.19 0.62
CA GLY A 204 12.68 -14.05 1.11
C GLY A 204 13.33 -13.18 0.03
N GLN A 205 13.27 -13.57 -1.25
CA GLN A 205 13.57 -12.66 -2.35
C GLN A 205 12.32 -11.87 -2.74
N PHE A 206 12.47 -10.56 -2.89
CA PHE A 206 11.36 -9.68 -3.25
C PHE A 206 11.71 -8.82 -4.45
N HIS A 207 10.67 -8.35 -5.14
CA HIS A 207 10.77 -7.46 -6.29
C HIS A 207 9.86 -6.26 -6.09
N LEU A 208 10.39 -5.06 -6.34
CA LEU A 208 9.63 -3.82 -6.39
C LEU A 208 9.18 -3.57 -7.83
N VAL A 209 7.88 -3.39 -8.03
CA VAL A 209 7.24 -3.24 -9.34
C VAL A 209 6.48 -1.92 -9.40
N SER A 210 6.72 -1.13 -10.45
CA SER A 210 5.89 0.04 -10.76
C SER A 210 4.49 -0.39 -11.18
N ALA A 211 3.52 -0.29 -10.28
CA ALA A 211 2.11 -0.60 -10.52
C ALA A 211 1.23 0.29 -9.64
N ALA A 212 -0.01 0.51 -10.06
CA ALA A 212 -0.99 1.29 -9.32
C ALA A 212 -2.37 0.62 -9.33
N CYS A 213 -3.12 0.79 -8.24
CA CYS A 213 -4.48 0.26 -8.15
C CYS A 213 -5.38 1.14 -7.30
N LEU A 214 -6.69 0.96 -7.43
CA LEU A 214 -7.72 1.41 -6.52
C LEU A 214 -8.31 0.21 -5.80
N MET A 215 -8.59 0.36 -4.51
CA MET A 215 -9.21 -0.70 -3.70
C MET A 215 -9.84 -0.13 -2.43
N VAL A 216 -10.88 -0.81 -1.95
CA VAL A 216 -11.53 -0.52 -0.68
C VAL A 216 -10.90 -1.38 0.41
N LEU A 217 -10.37 -0.73 1.44
CA LEU A 217 -9.78 -1.37 2.62
C LEU A 217 -10.57 -1.03 3.88
N GLU A 218 -10.29 -1.73 4.96
CA GLU A 218 -10.76 -1.32 6.29
C GLU A 218 -10.06 -0.04 6.73
N LYS A 219 -10.82 0.88 7.31
CA LYS A 219 -10.27 2.09 7.91
C LYS A 219 -9.34 1.70 9.05
N ASN A 220 -8.19 2.35 9.08
CA ASN A 220 -7.39 2.42 10.28
C ASN A 220 -8.23 3.12 11.37
N ARG A 221 -8.57 2.39 12.43
CA ARG A 221 -9.27 2.94 13.60
C ARG A 221 -8.24 3.72 14.41
N SER A 222 -7.88 4.92 13.97
CA SER A 222 -7.10 5.85 14.79
C SER A 222 -7.86 6.05 16.11
N GLY A 223 -7.20 5.81 17.24
CA GLY A 223 -7.78 5.73 18.59
C GLY A 223 -8.69 6.90 18.98
N ARG A 224 -9.99 6.81 18.64
CA ARG A 224 -11.05 7.68 19.17
C ARG A 224 -11.48 7.33 20.61
N GLY A 225 -10.76 6.44 21.30
CA GLY A 225 -11.18 5.93 22.61
C GLY A 225 -10.23 6.17 23.78
N ILE A 226 -8.97 6.57 23.57
CA ILE A 226 -7.96 6.55 24.66
C ILE A 226 -7.59 7.95 25.17
N LEU A 227 -7.87 9.02 24.41
CA LEU A 227 -7.50 10.40 24.80
C LEU A 227 -8.58 11.17 25.58
N ASN A 228 -9.73 10.56 25.89
CA ASN A 228 -10.78 11.21 26.69
C ASN A 228 -10.86 10.69 28.14
N GLU A 229 -9.95 9.82 28.57
CA GLU A 229 -9.96 9.20 29.91
C GLU A 229 -8.62 9.31 30.66
N LEU A 230 -7.85 10.37 30.42
CA LEU A 230 -6.71 10.75 31.27
C LEU A 230 -6.89 12.16 31.82
#